data_AF-E7N5R9-F1
#
_entry.id   AF-E7N5R9-F1
#
_cell.length_a   1.000
_cell.length_b   1.000
_cell.length_c   1.000
_cell.angle_alpha   90.00
_cell.angle_beta   90.00
_cell.angle_gamma   90.00
#
_symmetry.space_group_name_H-M   'P 1'
#
loop_
_entity.id
_entity.type
_entity.pdbx_description
1 polymer ?
#
loop_
_entity_poly.entity_id
_entity_poly.type
_entity_poly.pdbx_seq_one_letter_code
_entity_poly.pdbx_strand_id
1 'polypeptide(L)'
;MTTQTRTNAQEKHLAVLSTVPTTALDDQTGTGVIAIFYGAARYPFELARQRELVEDYADTTGLNLVTEFHDRQQRQHGLSMLLDACRRGGVAYVITAGWPTPNLTGAEADAVVEQLAASGTHLVCLNSWRPGDGEPPAWWNDEEGAWMRQLDALRSQERRQREQTSEHTKSSKEVHHA
;
A
#
# COMPACT_ATOMS: atom_id res chain seq x y z
N MET A 1 -21.76 28.79 -15.38
CA MET A 1 -20.83 28.06 -16.27
C MET A 1 -19.47 28.07 -15.60
N THR A 2 -19.00 26.92 -15.15
CA THR A 2 -17.65 26.76 -14.58
C THR A 2 -17.02 25.56 -15.27
N THR A 3 -15.93 25.84 -15.97
CA THR A 3 -15.21 24.96 -16.88
C THR A 3 -14.53 23.83 -16.10
N GLN A 4 -14.88 22.58 -16.42
CA GLN A 4 -14.15 21.41 -15.94
C GLN A 4 -12.85 21.26 -16.73
N THR A 5 -11.73 21.46 -16.09
CA THR A 5 -10.41 21.13 -16.64
C THR A 5 -10.16 19.64 -16.40
N ARG A 6 -10.56 18.79 -17.34
CA ARG A 6 -10.10 17.40 -17.45
C ARG A 6 -8.75 17.41 -18.15
N THR A 7 -7.67 17.46 -17.39
CA THR A 7 -6.33 17.17 -17.91
C THR A 7 -6.05 15.70 -17.64
N ASN A 8 -6.35 14.86 -18.64
CA ASN A 8 -5.81 13.50 -18.75
C ASN A 8 -4.31 13.64 -19.02
N ALA A 9 -3.52 13.78 -17.96
CA ALA A 9 -2.07 13.65 -18.05
C ALA A 9 -1.77 12.15 -18.06
N GLN A 10 -1.46 11.67 -19.25
CA GLN A 10 -0.98 10.33 -19.55
C GLN A 10 0.26 10.04 -18.69
N GLU A 11 0.05 9.46 -17.50
CA GLU A 11 1.12 9.12 -16.57
C GLU A 11 2.00 8.04 -17.23
N LYS A 12 3.21 8.44 -17.62
CA LYS A 12 4.23 7.51 -18.09
C LYS A 12 4.60 6.62 -16.90
N HIS A 13 4.11 5.38 -16.91
CA HIS A 13 4.44 4.35 -15.93
C HIS A 13 5.96 4.15 -15.87
N LEU A 14 6.61 4.73 -14.87
CA LEU A 14 7.97 4.37 -14.45
C LEU A 14 7.87 3.06 -13.67
N ALA A 15 7.58 1.98 -14.39
CA ALA A 15 7.53 0.63 -13.86
C ALA A 15 8.95 0.06 -13.84
N VAL A 16 9.58 0.02 -12.67
CA VAL A 16 10.73 -0.85 -12.43
C VAL A 16 10.49 -1.60 -11.13
N LEU A 17 9.76 -2.72 -11.25
CA LEU A 17 10.21 -4.05 -10.82
C LEU A 17 9.19 -5.12 -11.29
N SER A 18 9.70 -6.01 -12.14
CA SER A 18 9.03 -7.15 -12.79
C SER A 18 7.75 -6.82 -13.56
N THR A 19 7.88 -6.30 -14.78
CA THR A 19 6.79 -6.37 -15.76
C THR A 19 6.40 -7.83 -15.98
N VAL A 20 5.11 -8.15 -15.93
CA VAL A 20 4.61 -9.49 -16.29
C VAL A 20 5.11 -9.84 -17.70
N PRO A 21 5.91 -10.91 -17.87
CA PRO A 21 6.39 -11.30 -19.19
C PRO A 21 5.20 -11.62 -20.10
N THR A 22 5.17 -11.03 -21.30
CA THR A 22 4.11 -11.31 -22.30
C THR A 22 4.02 -12.79 -22.67
N THR A 23 5.10 -13.56 -22.49
CA THR A 23 5.11 -15.03 -22.65
C THR A 23 4.32 -15.79 -21.59
N ALA A 24 4.16 -15.25 -20.38
CA ALA A 24 3.33 -15.87 -19.34
C ALA A 24 1.83 -15.69 -19.63
N LEU A 25 1.46 -14.68 -20.42
CA LEU A 25 0.08 -14.47 -20.91
C LEU A 25 -0.36 -15.50 -21.96
N ASP A 26 0.58 -16.16 -22.64
CA ASP A 26 0.28 -17.02 -23.80
C ASP A 26 -0.05 -18.48 -23.43
N ASP A 27 0.05 -18.83 -22.13
CA ASP A 27 -0.49 -20.08 -21.57
C ASP A 27 -2.04 -20.00 -21.48
N GLN A 28 -2.69 -19.90 -22.64
CA GLN A 28 -4.13 -19.69 -22.84
C GLN A 28 -4.98 -20.96 -22.61
N THR A 29 -4.52 -21.94 -21.84
CA THR A 29 -5.25 -23.19 -21.55
C THR A 29 -5.83 -23.20 -20.12
N GLY A 30 -6.89 -22.40 -19.93
CA GLY A 30 -8.02 -22.79 -19.05
C GLY A 30 -8.24 -21.99 -17.77
N THR A 31 -7.25 -21.27 -17.25
CA THR A 31 -7.44 -20.35 -16.11
C THR A 31 -6.31 -19.34 -16.17
N GLY A 32 -6.62 -18.07 -16.43
CA GLY A 32 -5.60 -17.01 -16.55
C GLY A 32 -4.65 -16.97 -15.37
N VAL A 33 -3.46 -16.43 -15.58
CA VAL A 33 -2.39 -16.47 -14.58
C VAL A 33 -2.87 -15.89 -13.25
N ILE A 34 -2.75 -16.69 -12.18
CA ILE A 34 -3.30 -16.36 -10.87
C ILE A 34 -2.46 -15.27 -10.21
N ALA A 35 -3.11 -14.15 -9.90
CA ALA A 35 -2.54 -13.02 -9.20
C ALA A 35 -3.28 -12.74 -7.89
N ILE A 36 -2.55 -12.21 -6.91
CA ILE A 36 -3.08 -11.75 -5.63
C ILE A 36 -2.75 -10.28 -5.46
N PHE A 37 -3.73 -9.49 -5.02
CA PHE A 37 -3.50 -8.11 -4.64
C PHE A 37 -3.06 -8.05 -3.18
N TYR A 38 -1.98 -7.31 -2.92
CA TYR A 38 -1.59 -6.93 -1.57
C TYR A 38 -1.60 -5.41 -1.43
N GLY A 39 -2.51 -4.91 -0.59
CA GLY A 39 -2.68 -3.50 -0.29
C GLY A 39 -2.32 -3.17 1.16
N ALA A 40 -1.66 -2.05 1.39
CA ALA A 40 -1.39 -1.59 2.74
C ALA A 40 -1.56 -0.09 2.79
N ALA A 41 -2.41 0.34 3.71
CA ALA A 41 -2.84 1.72 3.79
C ALA A 41 -3.11 2.12 5.24
N ARG A 42 -2.96 3.41 5.51
CA ARG A 42 -3.33 3.98 6.80
C ARG A 42 -4.83 4.28 6.84
N TYR A 43 -5.40 4.65 5.70
CA TYR A 43 -6.82 4.99 5.57
C TYR A 43 -7.58 4.07 4.61
N PRO A 44 -8.89 3.83 4.83
CA PRO A 44 -9.69 2.99 3.94
C PRO A 44 -9.76 3.49 2.49
N PHE A 45 -9.77 4.81 2.26
CA PHE A 45 -9.84 5.38 0.91
C PHE A 45 -8.56 5.13 0.11
N GLU A 46 -7.40 5.12 0.76
CA GLU A 46 -6.12 4.78 0.11
C GLU A 46 -6.15 3.34 -0.38
N LEU A 47 -6.68 2.41 0.43
CA LEU A 47 -6.82 1.01 0.03
C LEU A 47 -7.76 0.83 -1.16
N ALA A 48 -8.89 1.55 -1.18
CA ALA A 48 -9.83 1.50 -2.30
C ALA A 48 -9.19 1.93 -3.62
N ARG A 49 -8.30 2.93 -3.59
CA ARG A 49 -7.57 3.39 -4.78
C ARG A 49 -6.46 2.44 -5.20
N GLN A 50 -5.73 1.87 -4.23
CA GLN A 50 -4.75 0.83 -4.53
C GLN A 50 -5.41 -0.36 -5.23
N ARG A 51 -6.62 -0.74 -4.77
CA ARG A 51 -7.43 -1.78 -5.40
C ARG A 51 -7.80 -1.40 -6.83
N GLU A 52 -8.36 -0.21 -7.06
CA GLU A 52 -8.77 0.25 -8.40
C GLU A 52 -7.60 0.22 -9.40
N LEU A 53 -6.41 0.67 -9.00
CA LEU A 53 -5.21 0.63 -9.84
C LEU A 53 -4.78 -0.80 -10.18
N VAL A 54 -4.87 -1.71 -9.20
CA VAL A 54 -4.49 -3.11 -9.40
C VAL A 54 -5.52 -3.86 -10.23
N GLU A 55 -6.80 -3.55 -10.07
CA GLU A 55 -7.88 -4.06 -10.91
C GLU A 55 -7.70 -3.63 -12.37
N ASP A 56 -7.48 -2.33 -12.63
CA ASP A 56 -7.26 -1.82 -13.99
C ASP A 56 -6.01 -2.45 -14.64
N TYR A 57 -4.93 -2.62 -13.86
CA TYR A 57 -3.74 -3.30 -14.34
C TYR A 57 -3.98 -4.79 -14.63
N ALA A 58 -4.68 -5.50 -13.74
CA ALA A 58 -4.99 -6.92 -13.92
C ALA A 58 -5.87 -7.13 -15.16
N ASP A 59 -6.88 -6.28 -15.36
CA ASP A 59 -7.76 -6.32 -16.53
C ASP A 59 -6.99 -6.04 -17.83
N THR A 60 -6.10 -5.04 -17.85
CA THR A 60 -5.27 -4.76 -19.04
C THR A 60 -4.22 -5.83 -19.33
N THR A 61 -3.73 -6.54 -18.30
CA THR A 61 -2.72 -7.59 -18.43
C THR A 61 -3.29 -9.00 -18.47
N GLY A 62 -4.62 -9.17 -18.45
CA GLY A 62 -5.26 -10.48 -18.48
C GLY A 62 -4.94 -11.38 -17.28
N LEU A 63 -4.55 -10.79 -16.14
CA LEU A 63 -4.27 -11.51 -14.90
C LEU A 63 -5.58 -11.85 -14.20
N ASN A 64 -5.65 -13.05 -13.64
CA ASN A 64 -6.80 -13.46 -12.84
C ASN A 64 -6.59 -13.08 -11.38
N LEU A 65 -7.18 -11.97 -10.95
CA LEU A 65 -7.11 -11.53 -9.56
C LEU A 65 -8.06 -12.38 -8.69
N VAL A 66 -7.52 -13.38 -8.01
CA VAL A 66 -8.34 -14.37 -7.27
C VAL A 66 -8.51 -14.05 -5.80
N THR A 67 -7.62 -13.24 -5.23
CA THR A 67 -7.60 -12.96 -3.80
C THR A 67 -7.00 -11.59 -3.52
N GLU A 68 -7.46 -10.98 -2.45
CA GLU A 68 -7.00 -9.68 -1.99
C GLU A 68 -6.66 -9.77 -0.50
N PHE A 69 -5.42 -9.44 -0.17
CA PHE A 69 -4.98 -9.29 1.20
C PHE A 69 -4.68 -7.82 1.47
N HIS A 70 -5.07 -7.34 2.65
CA HIS A 70 -4.80 -5.98 3.01
C HIS A 70 -4.41 -5.82 4.47
N ASP A 71 -3.48 -4.90 4.72
CA ASP A 71 -3.06 -4.52 6.05
C ASP A 71 -3.48 -3.09 6.39
N ARG A 72 -4.06 -2.95 7.59
CA ARG A 72 -4.50 -1.67 8.14
C ARG A 72 -3.58 -1.27 9.28
N GLN A 73 -2.96 -0.09 9.18
CA GLN A 73 -2.01 0.42 10.19
C GLN A 73 -0.86 -0.59 10.43
N GLN A 74 -0.32 -0.68 11.65
CA GLN A 74 0.84 -1.54 11.96
C GLN A 74 0.55 -3.06 11.99
N ARG A 75 -0.65 -3.51 11.60
CA ARG A 75 -0.95 -4.95 11.56
C ARG A 75 -0.39 -5.53 10.26
N GLN A 76 0.33 -6.65 10.35
CA GLN A 76 0.90 -7.40 9.23
C GLN A 76 0.19 -8.75 9.03
N HIS A 77 -1.12 -8.82 9.32
CA HIS A 77 -1.86 -10.07 9.26
C HIS A 77 -2.18 -10.47 7.82
N GLY A 78 -2.52 -9.49 6.97
CA GLY A 78 -2.72 -9.69 5.54
C GLY A 78 -1.44 -10.17 4.86
N LEU A 79 -0.29 -9.56 5.20
CA LEU A 79 1.01 -10.01 4.70
C LEU A 79 1.32 -11.46 5.11
N SER A 80 1.05 -11.84 6.35
CA SER A 80 1.28 -13.22 6.79
C SER A 80 0.39 -14.22 6.05
N MET A 81 -0.88 -13.87 5.80
CA MET A 81 -1.80 -14.71 5.02
C MET A 81 -1.38 -14.82 3.56
N LEU A 82 -0.92 -13.71 2.97
CA LEU A 82 -0.35 -13.67 1.62
C LEU A 82 0.82 -14.64 1.48
N LEU A 83 1.80 -14.56 2.39
CA LEU A 83 2.97 -15.43 2.36
C LEU A 83 2.60 -16.91 2.55
N ASP A 84 1.60 -17.21 3.39
CA ASP A 84 1.09 -18.59 3.53
C ASP A 84 0.41 -19.08 2.25
N ALA A 85 -0.37 -18.21 1.58
CA ALA A 85 -1.00 -18.52 0.30
C ALA A 85 0.06 -18.77 -0.80
N CYS A 86 1.08 -17.92 -0.91
CA CYS A 86 2.19 -18.14 -1.85
C CYS A 86 2.92 -19.45 -1.58
N ARG A 87 3.15 -19.81 -0.30
CA ARG A 87 3.81 -21.06 0.08
C ARG A 87 2.99 -22.31 -0.28
N ARG A 88 1.66 -22.22 -0.25
CA ARG A 88 0.77 -23.31 -0.69
C ARG A 88 0.78 -23.53 -2.20
N GLY A 89 1.37 -22.60 -2.95
CA GLY A 89 1.53 -22.67 -4.39
C GLY A 89 0.28 -22.22 -5.17
N GLY A 90 0.44 -22.07 -6.48
CA GLY A 90 -0.64 -21.64 -7.38
C GLY A 90 -0.78 -20.13 -7.52
N VAL A 91 0.14 -19.33 -6.94
CA VAL A 91 0.18 -17.88 -7.10
C VAL A 91 1.41 -17.49 -7.91
N ALA A 92 1.20 -16.99 -9.12
CA ALA A 92 2.29 -16.56 -9.98
C ALA A 92 2.73 -15.13 -9.68
N TYR A 93 1.77 -14.25 -9.38
CA TYR A 93 2.02 -12.83 -9.14
C TYR A 93 1.40 -12.32 -7.85
N VAL A 94 2.14 -11.48 -7.14
CA VAL A 94 1.61 -10.58 -6.11
C VAL A 94 1.70 -9.18 -6.65
N ILE A 95 0.58 -8.48 -6.75
CA ILE A 95 0.51 -7.12 -7.28
C ILE A 95 0.32 -6.15 -6.12
N THR A 96 1.13 -5.09 -6.09
CA THR A 96 1.01 -3.99 -5.14
C THR A 96 0.97 -2.66 -5.88
N ALA A 97 0.16 -1.73 -5.38
CA ALA A 97 0.14 -0.37 -5.92
C ALA A 97 1.46 0.38 -5.65
N GLY A 98 2.16 0.02 -4.58
CA GLY A 98 3.52 0.48 -4.33
C GLY A 98 4.29 -0.42 -3.36
N TRP A 99 5.62 -0.38 -3.48
CA TRP A 99 6.54 -1.19 -2.68
C TRP A 99 7.80 -0.41 -2.32
N PRO A 100 8.30 -0.50 -1.08
CA PRO A 100 7.75 -1.20 0.08
C PRO A 100 6.45 -0.55 0.57
N THR A 101 5.57 -1.35 1.17
CA THR A 101 4.35 -0.80 1.77
C THR A 101 4.65 0.06 3.01
N PRO A 102 3.81 1.05 3.36
CA PRO A 102 4.07 1.97 4.47
C PRO A 102 4.30 1.32 5.84
N ASN A 103 3.86 0.07 6.01
CA ASN A 103 3.94 -0.68 7.27
C ASN A 103 5.20 -1.55 7.38
N LEU A 104 6.06 -1.55 6.36
CA LEU A 104 7.29 -2.34 6.32
C LEU A 104 8.51 -1.43 6.35
N THR A 105 9.48 -1.80 7.16
CA THR A 105 10.85 -1.31 7.04
C THR A 105 11.50 -1.85 5.76
N GLY A 106 12.56 -1.20 5.28
CA GLY A 106 13.28 -1.67 4.09
C GLY A 106 13.75 -3.13 4.23
N ALA A 107 14.29 -3.50 5.40
CA ALA A 107 14.77 -4.86 5.67
C ALA A 107 13.63 -5.89 5.68
N GLU A 108 12.46 -5.56 6.25
CA GLU A 108 11.29 -6.45 6.20
C GLU A 108 10.79 -6.62 4.77
N ALA A 109 10.80 -5.55 3.98
CA ALA A 109 10.42 -5.61 2.57
C ALA A 109 11.37 -6.50 1.75
N ASP A 110 12.68 -6.38 1.98
CA ASP A 110 13.67 -7.24 1.33
C ASP A 110 13.44 -8.72 1.70
N ALA A 111 13.18 -9.01 2.97
CA ALA A 111 12.86 -10.36 3.43
C ALA A 111 11.56 -10.93 2.82
N VAL A 112 10.56 -10.09 2.54
CA VAL A 112 9.34 -10.51 1.84
C VAL A 112 9.65 -10.84 0.38
N VAL A 113 10.45 -10.02 -0.30
CA VAL A 113 10.85 -10.28 -1.70
C VAL A 113 11.59 -11.61 -1.82
N GLU A 114 12.52 -11.89 -0.90
CA GLU A 114 13.21 -13.18 -0.85
C GLU A 114 12.26 -14.37 -0.63
N GLN A 115 11.28 -14.23 0.26
CA GLN A 115 10.29 -15.29 0.52
C GLN A 115 9.37 -15.55 -0.68
N LEU A 116 8.96 -14.50 -1.40
CA LEU A 116 8.18 -14.63 -2.62
C LEU A 116 9.01 -15.33 -3.70
N ALA A 117 10.26 -14.92 -3.89
CA ALA A 117 11.18 -15.56 -4.83
C ALA A 117 11.41 -17.05 -4.50
N ALA A 118 11.56 -17.39 -3.21
CA ALA A 118 11.69 -18.77 -2.75
C ALA A 118 10.43 -19.62 -3.03
N SER A 119 9.25 -18.98 -3.09
CA SER A 119 7.98 -19.63 -3.41
C SER A 119 7.69 -19.67 -4.92
N GLY A 120 8.58 -19.10 -5.76
CA GLY A 120 8.36 -18.97 -7.20
C GLY A 120 7.31 -17.93 -7.58
N THR A 121 6.98 -17.01 -6.66
CA THR A 121 6.00 -15.94 -6.88
C THR A 121 6.71 -14.63 -7.18
N HIS A 122 6.24 -13.91 -8.20
CA HIS A 122 6.81 -12.63 -8.61
C HIS A 122 6.05 -11.46 -7.98
N LEU A 123 6.78 -10.53 -7.36
CA LEU A 123 6.23 -9.27 -6.90
C LEU A 123 6.17 -8.26 -8.05
N VAL A 124 4.98 -7.75 -8.35
CA VAL A 124 4.72 -6.70 -9.32
C VAL A 124 4.35 -5.43 -8.55
N CYS A 125 5.17 -4.40 -8.71
CA CYS A 125 4.94 -3.10 -8.10
C CYS A 125 4.52 -2.09 -9.18
N LEU A 126 3.31 -1.53 -9.06
CA LEU A 126 2.80 -0.57 -10.04
C LEU A 126 3.48 0.80 -9.92
N ASN A 127 3.95 1.17 -8.72
CA ASN A 127 4.70 2.40 -8.52
C ASN A 127 5.74 2.29 -7.39
N SER A 128 6.99 2.64 -7.68
CA SER A 128 8.08 2.65 -6.70
C SER A 128 8.07 3.88 -5.77
N TRP A 129 7.09 4.77 -5.91
CA TRP A 129 6.97 6.01 -5.15
C TRP A 129 6.63 5.80 -3.66
N ARG A 130 7.33 6.51 -2.78
CA ARG A 130 7.11 6.47 -1.32
C ARG A 130 6.64 7.82 -0.77
N PRO A 131 5.91 7.84 0.36
CA PRO A 131 5.63 9.08 1.08
C PRO A 131 6.93 9.77 1.51
N GLY A 132 7.25 10.90 0.89
CA GLY A 132 8.50 11.64 1.10
C GLY A 132 9.46 11.62 -0.10
N ASP A 133 9.23 10.75 -1.08
CA ASP A 133 9.90 10.82 -2.38
C ASP A 133 9.19 11.89 -3.24
N GLY A 134 9.94 12.83 -3.80
CA GLY A 134 9.51 13.74 -4.88
C GLY A 134 8.03 14.14 -4.95
N GLU A 135 7.47 14.10 -6.15
CA GLU A 135 6.06 14.44 -6.42
C GLU A 135 5.16 13.21 -6.24
N PRO A 136 4.12 13.28 -5.39
CA PRO A 136 3.22 12.15 -5.17
C PRO A 136 2.42 11.80 -6.43
N PRO A 137 2.19 10.50 -6.69
CA PRO A 137 1.33 10.07 -7.78
C PRO A 137 -0.11 10.54 -7.54
N ALA A 138 -0.86 10.75 -8.61
CA ALA A 138 -2.20 11.35 -8.55
C ALA A 138 -3.12 10.65 -7.53
N TRP A 139 -3.06 9.31 -7.48
CA TRP A 139 -3.86 8.51 -6.56
C TRP A 139 -3.53 8.70 -5.07
N TRP A 140 -2.33 9.20 -4.71
CA TRP A 140 -1.88 9.39 -3.33
C TRP A 140 -2.27 10.74 -2.71
N ASN A 141 -2.38 11.80 -3.53
CA ASN A 141 -2.52 13.17 -3.04
C ASN A 141 -3.80 13.90 -3.48
N ASP A 142 -4.91 13.20 -3.61
CA ASP A 142 -6.19 13.89 -3.76
C ASP A 142 -6.56 14.66 -2.48
N GLU A 143 -7.45 15.63 -2.62
CA GLU A 143 -7.87 16.55 -1.55
C GLU A 143 -8.26 15.82 -0.25
N GLU A 144 -8.96 14.67 -0.35
CA GLU A 144 -9.33 13.85 0.80
C GLU A 144 -8.12 13.29 1.56
N GLY A 145 -7.08 12.86 0.83
CA GLY A 145 -5.85 12.33 1.42
C GLY A 145 -5.03 13.40 2.12
N ALA A 146 -4.91 14.57 1.51
CA ALA A 146 -4.26 15.72 2.11
C ALA A 146 -5.00 16.19 3.38
N TRP A 147 -6.32 16.30 3.32
CA TRP A 147 -7.17 16.73 4.43
C TRP A 147 -7.10 15.77 5.62
N MET A 148 -7.20 14.46 5.37
CA MET A 148 -7.14 13.45 6.43
C MET A 148 -5.79 13.43 7.14
N ARG A 149 -4.68 13.57 6.40
CA ARG A 149 -3.32 13.66 6.99
C ARG A 149 -3.14 14.94 7.81
N GLN A 150 -3.68 16.07 7.36
CA GLN A 150 -3.67 17.32 8.12
C GLN A 150 -4.49 17.19 9.41
N LEU A 151 -5.64 16.53 9.37
CA LEU A 151 -6.47 16.28 10.55
C LEU A 151 -5.76 15.38 11.58
N ASP A 152 -5.09 14.33 11.12
CA ASP A 152 -4.30 13.45 12.00
C ASP A 152 -3.09 14.17 12.62
N ALA A 153 -2.44 15.07 11.88
CA ALA A 153 -1.36 15.91 12.41
C ALA A 153 -1.86 16.83 13.53
N LEU A 154 -3.02 17.48 13.32
CA LEU A 154 -3.66 18.34 14.32
C LEU A 154 -4.05 17.54 15.57
N ARG A 155 -4.70 16.37 15.41
CA ARG A 155 -5.05 15.48 16.53
C ARG A 155 -3.84 14.99 17.31
N SER A 156 -2.74 14.68 16.61
CA SER A 156 -1.49 14.25 17.24
C SER A 156 -0.85 15.38 18.05
N GLN A 157 -0.88 16.61 17.53
CA GLN A 157 -0.38 17.80 18.22
C GLN A 157 -1.22 18.12 19.46
N GLU A 158 -2.55 18.05 19.35
CA GLU A 158 -3.46 18.25 20.48
C GLU A 158 -3.24 17.19 21.58
N ARG A 159 -3.07 15.93 21.18
CA ARG A 159 -2.79 14.82 22.11
C ARG A 159 -1.47 15.05 22.87
N ARG A 160 -0.40 15.43 22.17
CA ARG A 160 0.90 15.76 22.79
C ARG A 160 0.77 16.93 23.77
N GLN A 161 0.00 17.96 23.43
CA GLN A 161 -0.23 19.09 24.35
C GLN A 161 -0.99 18.67 25.61
N ARG A 162 -2.00 17.80 25.47
CA ARG A 162 -2.74 17.26 26.62
C ARG A 162 -1.88 16.36 27.50
N GLU A 163 -1.02 15.54 26.90
CA GLU A 163 -0.05 14.69 27.61
C GLU A 163 0.95 15.56 28.38
N GLN A 164 1.56 16.57 27.76
CA GLN A 164 2.45 17.52 28.44
C GLN A 164 1.76 18.26 29.59
N THR A 165 0.53 18.73 29.39
CA THR A 165 -0.22 19.45 30.43
C THR A 165 -0.63 18.52 31.58
N SER A 166 -0.95 17.25 31.27
CA SER A 166 -1.29 16.23 32.28
C SER A 166 -0.07 15.76 33.08
N GLU A 167 1.11 15.64 32.45
CA GLU A 167 2.37 15.35 33.15
C GLU A 167 2.76 16.50 34.08
N HIS A 168 2.62 17.74 33.62
CA HIS A 168 2.96 18.93 34.42
C HIS A 168 2.04 19.10 35.63
N THR A 169 0.75 18.77 35.50
CA THR A 169 -0.23 18.83 36.60
C THR A 169 -0.10 17.67 37.59
N LYS A 170 0.39 16.50 37.14
CA LYS A 170 0.67 15.35 38.02
C LYS A 170 1.92 15.58 38.87
N SER A 171 2.98 16.14 38.28
CA SER A 171 4.20 16.53 39.01
C SER A 171 3.94 17.63 40.04
N SER A 172 3.07 18.60 39.74
CA SER A 172 2.71 19.67 40.68
C SER A 172 1.82 19.22 41.85
N LYS A 173 1.17 18.05 41.76
CA LYS A 173 0.34 17.50 42.86
C LYS A 173 1.13 16.67 43.88
N GLU A 174 2.29 16.13 43.49
CA GLU A 174 3.14 15.33 44.40
C GLU A 174 3.97 16.19 45.36
N VAL A 175 4.13 17.49 45.12
CA VAL A 175 4.91 18.40 45.98
C VAL A 175 4.10 19.04 47.12
N HIS A 176 2.82 18.70 47.29
CA HIS A 176 1.98 19.24 48.39
C HIS A 176 1.62 18.22 49.47
N HIS A 177 2.20 17.02 49.45
CA HIS A 177 2.05 16.02 50.52
C HIS A 177 3.40 15.44 50.95
N ALA A 178 4.19 16.23 51.69
CA ALA A 178 5.18 15.76 52.67
C ALA A 178 5.64 16.92 53.54
#